data_AF-A0A2N5KTZ9-F1
#
_entry.id   AF-A0A2N5KTZ9-F1
#
_cell.length_a   1.000
_cell.length_b   1.000
_cell.length_c   1.000
_cell.angle_alpha   90.00
_cell.angle_beta   90.00
_cell.angle_gamma   90.00
#
_symmetry.space_group_name_H-M   'P 1'
#
loop_
_entity.id
_entity.type
_entity.pdbx_description
1 polymer ?
#
loop_
_entity_poly.entity_id
_entity_poly.type
_entity_poly.pdbx_seq_one_letter_code
_entity_poly.pdbx_strand_id
1 'polypeptide(L)'
;MPWMPELFSAPALERVVEQRRRDKLAAVPYFAGLMSGETDALVRSFAGEPELHHPVRGRVKGAHAFEAFVAQTNEWLAERNASVEDVDLVLTEGRSVEEAILRLDGEDGRIELPTAIVADREPDGRLDELRVYFSTWPLTGCHAVRPPLLQPDPEAREADVVGEYQRALAAGDVDAVVATFEEGGYAREPAGGRYVHRGAEGLRAFYELLFSNGGGIPLEHCTSTDDGQACALEYNVVWWGRTELPPEAGVGVYVRGDGGKLAAARIYDDSDPPLGGHG
;
A
#
# COMPACT_ATOMS: atom_id res chain seq x y z
N MET A 1 -22.78 21.95 -20.10
CA MET A 1 -21.57 22.13 -20.93
C MET A 1 -20.49 21.25 -20.32
N PRO A 2 -20.10 20.13 -20.93
CA PRO A 2 -19.03 19.30 -20.37
C PRO A 2 -17.68 20.01 -20.58
N TRP A 3 -16.83 19.95 -19.56
CA TRP A 3 -15.50 20.55 -19.52
C TRP A 3 -14.57 19.77 -20.46
N MET A 4 -13.99 20.44 -21.46
CA MET A 4 -13.11 19.84 -22.48
C MET A 4 -11.63 20.13 -22.17
N PRO A 5 -10.78 19.10 -21.98
CA PRO A 5 -9.35 19.25 -21.64
C PRO A 5 -8.46 19.84 -22.76
N GLU A 6 -8.99 20.13 -23.94
CA GLU A 6 -8.23 20.53 -25.14
C GLU A 6 -7.60 21.94 -25.07
N LEU A 7 -7.71 22.65 -23.94
CA LEU A 7 -7.24 24.03 -23.77
C LEU A 7 -5.89 24.18 -23.06
N PHE A 8 -5.25 23.09 -22.62
CA PHE A 8 -3.88 23.18 -22.12
C PHE A 8 -2.91 23.25 -23.31
N SER A 9 -2.26 24.39 -23.48
CA SER A 9 -1.09 24.46 -24.37
C SER A 9 0.00 23.52 -23.85
N ALA A 10 0.79 22.92 -24.75
CA ALA A 10 1.89 22.03 -24.36
C ALA A 10 2.80 22.61 -23.25
N PRO A 11 3.13 23.92 -23.21
CA PRO A 11 3.88 24.53 -22.10
C PRO A 11 3.13 24.56 -20.76
N ALA A 12 1.80 24.59 -20.75
CA ALA A 12 1.01 24.53 -19.53
C ALA A 12 0.96 23.10 -18.97
N LEU A 13 0.85 22.10 -19.85
CA LEU A 13 1.01 20.68 -19.50
C LEU A 13 2.41 20.39 -18.97
N GLU A 14 3.46 20.89 -19.63
CA GLU A 14 4.84 20.76 -19.16
C GLU A 14 5.06 21.39 -17.79
N ARG A 15 4.44 22.54 -17.47
CA ARG A 15 4.52 23.14 -16.13
C ARG A 15 3.83 22.29 -15.07
N VAL A 16 2.67 21.71 -15.38
CA VAL A 16 1.96 20.81 -14.45
C VAL A 16 2.78 19.54 -14.23
N VAL A 17 3.37 18.97 -15.28
CA VAL A 17 4.24 17.79 -15.21
C VAL A 17 5.53 18.10 -14.45
N GLU A 18 6.17 19.24 -14.70
CA GLU A 18 7.39 19.68 -14.02
C GLU A 18 7.13 20.04 -12.55
N GLN A 19 5.98 20.65 -12.24
CA GLN A 19 5.55 20.88 -10.86
C GLN A 19 5.36 19.54 -10.14
N ARG A 20 4.60 18.60 -10.73
CA ARG A 20 4.47 17.23 -10.19
C ARG A 20 5.81 16.53 -10.04
N ARG A 21 6.73 16.71 -10.98
CA ARG A 21 8.09 16.16 -10.92
C ARG A 21 8.91 16.79 -9.79
N ARG A 22 8.79 18.10 -9.57
CA ARG A 22 9.43 18.80 -8.44
C ARG A 22 8.85 18.38 -7.10
N ASP A 23 7.54 18.18 -7.04
CA ASP A 23 6.86 17.68 -5.84
C ASP A 23 7.31 16.24 -5.55
N LYS A 24 7.47 15.40 -6.58
CA LYS A 24 8.11 14.07 -6.50
C LYS A 24 9.58 14.13 -6.07
N LEU A 25 10.31 15.18 -6.42
CA LEU A 25 11.73 15.38 -6.05
C LEU A 25 11.90 16.02 -4.65
N ALA A 26 10.85 16.63 -4.09
CA ALA A 26 10.88 17.26 -2.76
C ALA A 26 10.73 16.24 -1.63
N ALA A 27 10.14 15.07 -1.90
CA ALA A 27 10.08 13.96 -0.97
C ALA A 27 11.22 12.96 -1.27
N VAL A 28 12.15 12.80 -0.33
CA VAL A 28 13.12 11.70 -0.39
C VAL A 28 12.36 10.39 -0.12
N PRO A 29 12.43 9.38 -1.01
CA PRO A 29 11.80 8.09 -0.78
C PRO A 29 12.24 7.48 0.55
N TYR A 30 11.33 6.82 1.25
CA TYR A 30 11.52 6.34 2.62
C TYR A 30 12.79 5.50 2.76
N PHE A 31 12.97 4.50 1.89
CA PHE A 31 14.16 3.64 1.97
C PHE A 31 15.44 4.32 1.52
N ALA A 32 15.37 5.24 0.54
CA ALA A 32 16.52 6.05 0.17
C ALA A 32 16.97 6.91 1.38
N GLY A 33 16.01 7.48 2.10
CA GLY A 33 16.23 8.21 3.34
C GLY A 33 16.87 7.34 4.42
N LEU A 34 16.28 6.17 4.73
CA LEU A 34 16.86 5.23 5.70
C LEU A 34 18.29 4.85 5.35
N MET A 35 18.51 4.37 4.12
CA MET A 35 19.81 3.83 3.68
C MET A 35 20.89 4.90 3.52
N SER A 36 20.53 6.18 3.46
CA SER A 36 21.50 7.28 3.40
C SER A 36 22.36 7.40 4.68
N GLY A 37 21.85 6.90 5.82
CA GLY A 37 22.46 7.10 7.13
C GLY A 37 22.34 8.53 7.66
N GLU A 38 21.60 9.42 6.98
CA GLU A 38 21.36 10.80 7.42
C GLU A 38 20.24 10.87 8.47
N THR A 39 20.40 10.13 9.59
CA THR A 39 19.38 10.03 10.66
C THR A 39 18.93 11.39 11.17
N ASP A 40 19.85 12.34 11.35
CA ASP A 40 19.52 13.70 11.77
C ASP A 40 18.61 14.43 10.77
N ALA A 41 18.76 14.17 9.47
CA ALA A 41 17.90 14.75 8.44
C ALA A 41 16.51 14.10 8.47
N LEU A 42 16.44 12.79 8.69
CA LEU A 42 15.18 12.08 8.87
C LEU A 42 14.43 12.55 10.11
N VAL A 43 15.11 12.82 11.23
CA VAL A 43 14.45 13.38 12.42
C VAL A 43 13.92 14.78 12.13
N ARG A 44 14.68 15.62 11.42
CA ARG A 44 14.27 16.99 11.08
C ARG A 44 13.16 17.08 10.02
N SER A 45 12.87 16.01 9.29
CA SER A 45 11.79 16.01 8.31
C SER A 45 10.41 15.96 8.96
N PHE A 46 10.32 15.60 10.24
CA PHE A 46 9.07 15.63 11.00
C PHE A 46 8.70 17.04 11.46
N ALA A 47 7.39 17.32 11.48
CA ALA A 47 6.85 18.56 11.97
C ALA A 47 7.06 18.72 13.48
N GLY A 48 6.98 17.60 14.20
CA GLY A 48 7.23 17.45 15.63
C GLY A 48 8.12 16.26 15.96
N GLU A 49 7.82 15.55 17.05
CA GLU A 49 8.53 14.31 17.38
C GLU A 49 8.24 13.22 16.34
N PRO A 50 9.26 12.48 15.85
CA PRO A 50 9.03 11.39 14.93
C PRO A 50 8.03 10.37 15.46
N GLU A 51 7.06 9.99 14.64
CA GLU A 51 6.10 8.93 14.92
C GLU A 51 6.02 7.98 13.73
N LEU A 52 6.30 6.70 13.98
CA LEU A 52 6.29 5.63 12.98
C LEU A 52 5.60 4.40 13.55
N HIS A 53 4.71 3.78 12.76
CA HIS A 53 4.14 2.49 13.07
C HIS A 53 4.69 1.42 12.14
N HIS A 54 5.47 0.51 12.70
CA HIS A 54 6.10 -0.60 11.98
C HIS A 54 5.34 -1.92 12.23
N PRO A 55 5.16 -2.79 11.22
CA PRO A 55 4.46 -4.06 11.39
C PRO A 55 5.05 -4.94 12.50
N VAL A 56 6.38 -5.01 12.58
CA VAL A 56 7.09 -5.86 13.56
C VAL A 56 7.48 -5.13 14.85
N ARG A 57 7.77 -3.82 14.77
CA ARG A 57 8.32 -3.06 15.92
C ARG A 57 7.23 -2.29 16.69
N GLY A 58 6.00 -2.30 16.18
CA GLY A 58 4.91 -1.52 16.72
C GLY A 58 5.16 -0.02 16.56
N ARG A 59 4.69 0.75 17.55
CA ARG A 59 4.79 2.21 17.56
C ARG A 59 6.16 2.67 18.05
N VAL A 60 6.88 3.40 17.19
CA VAL A 60 8.14 4.08 17.47
C VAL A 60 7.85 5.58 17.58
N LYS A 61 8.12 6.19 18.74
CA LYS A 61 7.86 7.62 18.96
C LYS A 61 9.02 8.33 19.65
N GLY A 62 9.31 9.54 19.18
CA GLY A 62 10.34 10.42 19.71
C GLY A 62 11.69 10.18 19.05
N ALA A 63 12.52 11.23 19.03
CA ALA A 63 13.79 11.24 18.30
C ALA A 63 14.70 10.06 18.68
N HIS A 64 14.89 9.79 19.98
CA HIS A 64 15.78 8.72 20.44
C HIS A 64 15.32 7.32 20.00
N ALA A 65 14.01 7.03 20.11
CA ALA A 65 13.48 5.73 19.69
C ALA A 65 13.56 5.58 18.16
N PHE A 66 13.31 6.66 17.43
CA PHE A 66 13.41 6.70 15.98
C PHE A 66 14.86 6.52 15.51
N GLU A 67 15.84 7.21 16.11
CA GLU A 67 17.26 7.03 15.84
C GLU A 67 17.71 5.57 16.04
N ALA A 68 17.30 4.96 17.16
CA ALA A 68 17.59 3.55 17.44
C ALA A 68 16.94 2.62 16.41
N PHE A 69 15.71 2.92 15.98
CA PHE A 69 15.01 2.19 14.92
C PHE A 69 15.73 2.30 13.57
N VAL A 70 16.14 3.50 13.16
CA VAL A 70 16.88 3.72 11.90
C VAL A 70 18.20 2.96 11.91
N ALA A 71 18.97 3.04 13.00
CA ALA A 71 20.23 2.32 13.15
C ALA A 71 20.05 0.79 13.01
N GLN A 72 19.09 0.21 13.76
CA GLN A 72 18.82 -1.22 13.72
C GLN A 72 18.27 -1.68 12.36
N THR A 73 17.43 -0.86 11.72
CA THR A 73 16.88 -1.17 10.38
C THR A 73 17.99 -1.14 9.34
N ASN A 74 18.90 -0.17 9.38
CA ASN A 74 20.02 -0.10 8.46
C ASN A 74 21.00 -1.26 8.61
N GLU A 75 21.31 -1.65 9.85
CA GLU A 75 22.13 -2.84 10.12
C GLU A 75 21.45 -4.10 9.54
N TRP A 76 20.17 -4.29 9.82
CA TRP A 76 19.38 -5.42 9.32
C TRP A 76 19.30 -5.48 7.78
N LEU A 77 19.17 -4.31 7.12
CA LEU A 77 19.15 -4.19 5.66
C LEU A 77 20.54 -4.52 5.07
N ALA A 78 21.61 -4.02 5.69
CA ALA A 78 22.97 -4.28 5.26
C ALA A 78 23.35 -5.76 5.39
N GLU A 79 23.01 -6.38 6.54
CA GLU A 79 23.22 -7.82 6.79
C GLU A 79 22.52 -8.71 5.75
N ARG A 80 21.36 -8.27 5.23
CA ARG A 80 20.58 -9.00 4.22
C ARG A 80 20.87 -8.61 2.77
N ASN A 81 21.95 -7.85 2.51
CA ASN A 81 22.28 -7.35 1.18
C ASN A 81 21.06 -6.72 0.48
N ALA A 82 20.35 -5.86 1.21
CA ALA A 82 19.09 -5.29 0.75
C ALA A 82 19.28 -4.41 -0.50
N SER A 83 18.35 -4.52 -1.42
CA SER A 83 18.20 -3.59 -2.54
C SER A 83 16.74 -3.19 -2.68
N VAL A 84 16.48 -1.96 -3.07
CA VAL A 84 15.13 -1.40 -3.16
C VAL A 84 14.78 -1.15 -4.61
N GLU A 85 13.57 -1.54 -5.00
CA GLU A 85 12.94 -1.15 -6.26
C GLU A 85 11.74 -0.25 -5.93
N ASP A 86 11.76 0.99 -6.41
CA ASP A 86 10.61 1.89 -6.31
C ASP A 86 9.53 1.42 -7.29
N VAL A 87 8.31 1.20 -6.80
CA VAL A 87 7.17 0.71 -7.60
C VAL A 87 6.29 1.87 -8.05
N ASP A 88 5.81 2.67 -7.09
CA ASP A 88 4.89 3.77 -7.37
C ASP A 88 4.86 4.78 -6.22
N LEU A 89 4.29 5.95 -6.48
CA LEU A 89 4.04 6.99 -5.48
C LEU A 89 2.72 7.68 -5.75
N VAL A 90 1.76 7.48 -4.84
CA VAL A 90 0.49 8.21 -4.81
C VAL A 90 0.67 9.45 -3.93
N LEU A 91 0.39 10.64 -4.46
CA LEU A 91 0.65 11.90 -3.77
C LEU A 91 -0.56 12.85 -3.82
N THR A 92 -0.95 13.33 -2.65
CA THR A 92 -1.92 14.42 -2.45
C THR A 92 -1.29 15.53 -1.59
N GLU A 93 -2.00 16.62 -1.34
CA GLU A 93 -1.48 17.76 -0.57
C GLU A 93 -1.05 17.39 0.85
N GLY A 94 -1.81 16.55 1.55
CA GLY A 94 -1.56 16.18 2.95
C GLY A 94 -1.06 14.75 3.17
N ARG A 95 -0.93 13.94 2.12
CA ARG A 95 -0.65 12.51 2.26
C ARG A 95 0.08 11.93 1.05
N SER A 96 1.02 11.03 1.32
CA SER A 96 1.70 10.25 0.29
C SER A 96 1.72 8.77 0.63
N VAL A 97 1.60 7.91 -0.38
CA VAL A 97 1.78 6.46 -0.29
C VAL A 97 2.87 6.04 -1.27
N GLU A 98 4.01 5.65 -0.73
CA GLU A 98 5.15 5.11 -1.49
C GLU A 98 5.05 3.58 -1.50
N GLU A 99 5.21 2.98 -2.68
CA GLU A 99 5.30 1.54 -2.85
C GLU A 99 6.70 1.15 -3.28
N ALA A 100 7.29 0.17 -2.60
CA ALA A 100 8.61 -0.35 -2.89
C ALA A 100 8.65 -1.89 -2.78
N ILE A 101 9.58 -2.51 -3.48
CA ILE A 101 9.94 -3.92 -3.28
C ILE A 101 11.34 -3.97 -2.65
N LEU A 102 11.38 -4.40 -1.39
CA LEU A 102 12.62 -4.76 -0.73
C LEU A 102 13.04 -6.15 -1.21
N ARG A 103 14.18 -6.23 -1.88
CA ARG A 103 14.82 -7.52 -2.18
C ARG A 103 15.89 -7.79 -1.14
N LEU A 104 15.83 -8.95 -0.50
CA LEU A 104 16.64 -9.31 0.67
C LEU A 104 17.17 -10.73 0.52
N ASP A 105 18.35 -11.02 1.06
CA ASP A 105 18.80 -12.39 1.23
C ASP A 105 18.06 -13.03 2.42
N GLY A 106 17.42 -14.17 2.17
CA GLY A 106 16.84 -15.06 3.17
C GLY A 106 17.61 -16.37 3.27
N GLU A 107 17.23 -17.21 4.23
CA GLU A 107 17.88 -18.50 4.47
C GLU A 107 17.79 -19.44 3.24
N ASP A 108 16.62 -19.44 2.57
CA ASP A 108 16.33 -20.30 1.41
C ASP A 108 16.48 -19.58 0.05
N GLY A 109 17.06 -18.37 0.04
CA GLY A 109 17.32 -17.59 -1.17
C GLY A 109 16.76 -16.17 -1.11
N ARG A 110 16.69 -15.52 -2.27
CA ARG A 110 16.26 -14.11 -2.37
C ARG A 110 14.76 -13.99 -2.08
N ILE A 111 14.43 -13.12 -1.13
CA ILE A 111 13.08 -12.72 -0.75
C ILE A 111 12.72 -11.43 -1.48
N GLU A 112 11.49 -11.33 -1.97
CA GLU A 112 10.88 -10.08 -2.40
C GLU A 112 9.79 -9.70 -1.41
N LEU A 113 9.95 -8.53 -0.77
CA LEU A 113 9.05 -8.02 0.26
C LEU A 113 8.41 -6.71 -0.23
N PRO A 114 7.19 -6.78 -0.80
CA PRO A 114 6.44 -5.58 -1.10
C PRO A 114 6.16 -4.80 0.17
N THR A 115 6.43 -3.50 0.11
CA THR A 115 6.22 -2.57 1.22
C THR A 115 5.46 -1.35 0.73
N ALA A 116 4.45 -0.93 1.48
CA ALA A 116 3.82 0.37 1.32
C ALA A 116 4.13 1.25 2.53
N ILE A 117 4.46 2.51 2.29
CA ILE A 117 4.75 3.51 3.32
C ILE A 117 3.77 4.65 3.14
N VAL A 118 2.87 4.81 4.11
CA VAL A 118 1.97 5.94 4.17
C VAL A 118 2.58 7.03 5.05
N ALA A 119 2.56 8.25 4.55
CA ALA A 119 3.02 9.43 5.27
C ALA A 119 1.93 10.50 5.29
N ASP A 120 1.55 10.94 6.49
CA ASP A 120 0.77 12.15 6.69
C ASP A 120 1.70 13.36 6.81
N ARG A 121 1.27 14.49 6.27
CA ARG A 121 2.08 15.70 6.12
C ARG A 121 1.31 16.94 6.54
N GLU A 122 2.04 17.84 7.18
CA GLU A 122 1.62 19.23 7.37
C GLU A 122 1.63 19.98 6.02
N PRO A 123 0.92 21.12 5.91
CA PRO A 123 0.94 21.94 4.69
C PRO A 123 2.33 22.45 4.27
N ASP A 124 3.30 22.44 5.18
CA ASP A 124 4.70 22.79 4.89
C ASP A 124 5.54 21.61 4.35
N GLY A 125 4.91 20.44 4.18
CA GLY A 125 5.50 19.22 3.64
C GLY A 125 6.23 18.33 4.65
N ARG A 126 6.36 18.78 5.91
CA ARG A 126 6.96 17.98 6.99
C ARG A 126 6.04 16.84 7.41
N LEU A 127 6.65 15.75 7.86
CA LEU A 127 5.96 14.52 8.25
C LEU A 127 5.29 14.68 9.62
N ASP A 128 4.04 14.26 9.73
CA ASP A 128 3.37 14.07 11.01
C ASP A 128 3.55 12.64 11.52
N GLU A 129 3.23 11.67 10.67
CA GLU A 129 3.23 10.26 11.02
C GLU A 129 3.57 9.39 9.81
N LEU A 130 4.30 8.30 10.06
CA LEU A 130 4.56 7.25 9.10
C LEU A 130 3.88 5.93 9.50
N ARG A 131 3.28 5.23 8.54
CA ARG A 131 2.76 3.87 8.72
C ARG A 131 3.32 2.98 7.63
N VAL A 132 4.08 1.96 8.04
CA VAL A 132 4.70 0.99 7.13
C VAL A 132 3.83 -0.27 7.09
N TYR A 133 3.61 -0.83 5.91
CA TYR A 133 2.80 -2.03 5.67
C TYR A 133 3.58 -3.02 4.80
N PHE A 134 3.72 -4.24 5.30
CA PHE A 134 4.23 -5.40 4.56
C PHE A 134 3.80 -6.68 5.29
N SER A 135 3.72 -7.80 4.57
CA SER A 135 3.46 -9.10 5.20
C SER A 135 4.74 -9.68 5.82
N THR A 136 4.67 -10.28 7.02
CA THR A 136 5.81 -11.02 7.56
C THR A 136 5.97 -12.39 6.94
N TRP A 137 4.96 -12.89 6.22
CA TRP A 137 4.98 -14.22 5.61
C TRP A 137 6.24 -14.50 4.76
N PRO A 138 6.70 -13.62 3.86
CA PRO A 138 7.92 -13.87 3.09
C PRO A 138 9.19 -13.94 3.95
N LEU A 139 9.18 -13.41 5.18
CA LEU A 139 10.31 -13.37 6.09
C LEU A 139 10.30 -14.53 7.09
N THR A 140 9.12 -14.96 7.55
CA THR A 140 8.97 -15.88 8.70
C THR A 140 8.14 -17.12 8.40
N GLY A 141 7.45 -17.17 7.26
CA GLY A 141 6.48 -18.21 6.94
C GLY A 141 5.21 -18.16 7.80
N CYS A 142 4.98 -17.06 8.53
CA CYS A 142 3.79 -16.84 9.35
C CYS A 142 3.30 -15.39 9.21
N HIS A 143 2.01 -15.18 9.41
CA HIS A 143 1.40 -13.85 9.52
C HIS A 143 1.52 -13.31 10.95
N ALA A 144 1.84 -12.02 11.08
CA ALA A 144 1.84 -11.26 12.32
C ALA A 144 0.69 -10.25 12.29
N VAL A 145 -0.51 -10.71 12.68
CA VAL A 145 -1.73 -9.91 12.70
C VAL A 145 -1.50 -8.58 13.41
N ARG A 146 -1.82 -7.50 12.71
CA ARG A 146 -1.62 -6.14 13.17
C ARG A 146 -2.95 -5.51 13.60
N PRO A 147 -3.12 -5.08 14.85
CA PRO A 147 -4.31 -4.35 15.29
C PRO A 147 -4.55 -3.06 14.49
N PRO A 148 -5.76 -2.50 14.52
CA PRO A 148 -6.09 -1.25 13.80
C PRO A 148 -5.16 -0.11 14.19
N LEU A 149 -4.64 0.59 13.17
CA LEU A 149 -3.89 1.84 13.36
C LEU A 149 -4.80 3.06 13.29
N LEU A 150 -5.86 2.96 12.51
CA LEU A 150 -6.82 4.01 12.24
C LEU A 150 -8.23 3.51 12.57
N GLN A 151 -9.10 4.45 12.93
CA GLN A 151 -10.52 4.16 13.08
C GLN A 151 -11.18 4.15 11.70
N PRO A 152 -12.22 3.31 11.49
CA PRO A 152 -13.03 3.40 10.29
C PRO A 152 -13.65 4.78 10.14
N ASP A 153 -13.64 5.31 8.93
CA ASP A 153 -14.30 6.56 8.57
C ASP A 153 -15.50 6.26 7.65
N PRO A 154 -16.75 6.50 8.09
CA PRO A 154 -17.94 6.29 7.27
C PRO A 154 -17.97 7.10 5.96
N GLU A 155 -17.20 8.19 5.91
CA GLU A 155 -17.07 9.07 4.75
C GLU A 155 -15.93 8.64 3.81
N ALA A 156 -15.05 7.73 4.24
CA ALA A 156 -14.03 7.12 3.38
C ALA A 156 -14.69 6.16 2.38
N ARG A 157 -15.07 6.70 1.23
CA ARG A 157 -15.71 5.95 0.14
C ARG A 157 -15.01 6.20 -1.17
N GLU A 158 -14.53 5.11 -1.75
CA GLU A 158 -13.92 5.18 -3.07
C GLU A 158 -14.98 5.36 -4.15
N ALA A 159 -14.68 6.26 -5.08
CA ALA A 159 -15.50 6.50 -6.25
C ALA A 159 -15.13 5.52 -7.39
N ASP A 160 -15.82 5.65 -8.51
CA ASP A 160 -15.47 4.99 -9.78
C ASP A 160 -15.25 3.46 -9.67
N VAL A 161 -14.35 2.93 -10.50
CA VAL A 161 -13.99 1.52 -10.56
C VAL A 161 -13.39 1.01 -9.25
N VAL A 162 -12.71 1.86 -8.48
CA VAL A 162 -12.18 1.45 -7.16
C VAL A 162 -13.35 1.15 -6.22
N GLY A 163 -14.36 2.01 -6.19
CA GLY A 163 -15.58 1.78 -5.42
C GLY A 163 -16.37 0.56 -5.90
N GLU A 164 -16.41 0.31 -7.22
CA GLU A 164 -17.02 -0.90 -7.79
C GLU A 164 -16.29 -2.17 -7.33
N TYR A 165 -14.97 -2.15 -7.38
CA TYR A 165 -14.11 -3.22 -6.87
C TYR A 165 -14.37 -3.51 -5.39
N GLN A 166 -14.40 -2.49 -4.53
CA GLN A 166 -14.65 -2.66 -3.10
C GLN A 166 -16.03 -3.26 -2.81
N ARG A 167 -17.07 -2.82 -3.52
CA ARG A 167 -18.41 -3.38 -3.38
C ARG A 167 -18.48 -4.84 -3.82
N ALA A 168 -17.82 -5.18 -4.93
CA ALA A 168 -17.77 -6.56 -5.43
C ALA A 168 -16.97 -7.47 -4.50
N LEU A 169 -15.84 -6.98 -3.96
CA LEU A 169 -15.03 -7.67 -2.95
C LEU A 169 -15.83 -7.97 -1.69
N ALA A 170 -16.53 -6.98 -1.16
CA ALA A 170 -17.40 -7.12 0.01
C ALA A 170 -18.56 -8.11 -0.22
N ALA A 171 -19.12 -8.15 -1.44
CA ALA A 171 -20.20 -9.06 -1.81
C ALA A 171 -19.73 -10.50 -2.08
N GLY A 172 -18.44 -10.72 -2.33
CA GLY A 172 -17.92 -12.01 -2.77
C GLY A 172 -18.30 -12.34 -4.21
N ASP A 173 -18.49 -11.32 -5.05
CA ASP A 173 -18.91 -11.47 -6.44
C ASP A 173 -17.69 -11.54 -7.36
N VAL A 174 -17.25 -12.77 -7.68
CA VAL A 174 -16.09 -13.03 -8.55
C VAL A 174 -16.23 -12.35 -9.90
N ASP A 175 -17.41 -12.44 -10.53
CA ASP A 175 -17.64 -11.91 -11.88
C ASP A 175 -17.55 -10.39 -11.87
N ALA A 176 -18.17 -9.74 -10.89
CA ALA A 176 -18.11 -8.30 -10.73
C ALA A 176 -16.69 -7.81 -10.40
N VAL A 177 -15.95 -8.51 -9.53
CA VAL A 177 -14.55 -8.17 -9.25
C VAL A 177 -13.71 -8.27 -10.52
N VAL A 178 -13.74 -9.39 -11.23
CA VAL A 178 -12.95 -9.58 -12.45
C VAL A 178 -13.33 -8.55 -13.53
N ALA A 179 -14.61 -8.17 -13.62
CA ALA A 179 -15.07 -7.16 -14.57
C ALA A 179 -14.49 -5.76 -14.35
N THR A 180 -14.02 -5.45 -13.13
CA THR A 180 -13.38 -4.16 -12.80
C THR A 180 -11.97 -4.03 -13.40
N PHE A 181 -11.33 -5.14 -13.80
CA PHE A 181 -9.98 -5.13 -14.36
C PHE A 181 -9.96 -4.97 -15.88
N GLU A 182 -8.88 -4.37 -16.38
CA GLU A 182 -8.49 -4.43 -17.79
C GLU A 182 -8.09 -5.86 -18.20
N GLU A 183 -8.07 -6.16 -19.50
CA GLU A 183 -7.75 -7.50 -20.02
C GLU A 183 -6.40 -8.05 -19.47
N GLY A 184 -5.40 -7.18 -19.32
CA GLY A 184 -4.09 -7.51 -18.77
C GLY A 184 -3.89 -7.11 -17.30
N GLY A 185 -4.94 -6.67 -16.62
CA GLY A 185 -4.91 -6.23 -15.24
C GLY A 185 -4.49 -7.35 -14.29
N TYR A 186 -4.02 -7.01 -13.09
CA TYR A 186 -3.55 -8.00 -12.13
C TYR A 186 -3.87 -7.65 -10.67
N ALA A 187 -3.98 -8.68 -9.83
CA ALA A 187 -3.95 -8.57 -8.39
C ALA A 187 -2.61 -9.13 -7.88
N ARG A 188 -1.98 -8.47 -6.90
CA ARG A 188 -0.79 -8.98 -6.22
C ARG A 188 -1.08 -9.13 -4.72
N GLU A 189 -0.86 -10.35 -4.23
CA GLU A 189 -0.95 -10.64 -2.80
C GLU A 189 0.18 -9.96 -2.00
N PRO A 190 0.02 -9.82 -0.67
CA PRO A 190 1.06 -9.28 0.20
C PRO A 190 2.38 -10.06 0.16
N ALA A 191 2.33 -11.36 -0.14
CA ALA A 191 3.47 -12.27 -0.14
C ALA A 191 4.46 -12.09 -1.32
N GLY A 192 4.19 -11.16 -2.25
CA GLY A 192 5.17 -10.71 -3.25
C GLY A 192 5.02 -11.26 -4.66
N GLY A 193 6.07 -11.08 -5.47
CA GLY A 193 6.01 -11.21 -6.94
C GLY A 193 5.63 -12.61 -7.46
N ARG A 194 5.78 -13.66 -6.65
CA ARG A 194 5.32 -15.02 -7.00
C ARG A 194 3.80 -15.18 -6.96
N TYR A 195 3.10 -14.28 -6.27
CA TYR A 195 1.67 -14.32 -6.02
C TYR A 195 0.97 -13.16 -6.76
N VAL A 196 1.19 -13.14 -8.08
CA VAL A 196 0.58 -12.19 -9.01
C VAL A 196 -0.40 -12.94 -9.91
N HIS A 197 -1.66 -12.51 -9.87
CA HIS A 197 -2.77 -13.11 -10.61
C HIS A 197 -3.17 -12.16 -11.73
N ARG A 198 -2.88 -12.54 -12.98
CA ARG A 198 -3.01 -11.66 -14.14
C ARG A 198 -4.07 -12.16 -15.11
N GLY A 199 -4.81 -11.21 -15.68
CA GLY A 199 -5.84 -11.46 -16.67
C GLY A 199 -7.06 -12.16 -16.10
N ALA A 200 -8.12 -12.25 -16.89
CA ALA A 200 -9.44 -12.68 -16.41
C ALA A 200 -9.43 -14.07 -15.75
N GLU A 201 -8.68 -15.04 -16.30
CA GLU A 201 -8.61 -16.40 -15.76
C GLU A 201 -7.85 -16.45 -14.43
N GLY A 202 -6.67 -15.81 -14.36
CA GLY A 202 -5.86 -15.78 -13.13
C GLY A 202 -6.59 -15.03 -12.01
N LEU A 203 -7.19 -13.88 -12.32
CA LEU A 203 -7.99 -13.11 -11.37
C LEU A 203 -9.19 -13.92 -10.88
N ARG A 204 -9.92 -14.60 -11.77
CA ARG A 204 -11.06 -15.45 -11.40
C ARG A 204 -10.63 -16.55 -10.42
N ALA A 205 -9.60 -17.31 -10.75
CA ALA A 205 -9.10 -18.39 -9.90
C ALA A 205 -8.71 -17.87 -8.51
N PHE A 206 -8.06 -16.70 -8.46
CA PHE A 206 -7.68 -16.05 -7.21
C PHE A 206 -8.90 -15.64 -6.37
N TYR A 207 -9.86 -14.91 -6.93
CA TYR A 207 -11.03 -14.47 -6.16
C TYR A 207 -11.98 -15.62 -5.79
N GLU A 208 -12.08 -16.67 -6.60
CA GLU A 208 -12.79 -17.90 -6.23
C GLU A 208 -12.17 -18.54 -4.98
N LEU A 209 -10.83 -18.58 -4.89
CA LEU A 209 -10.12 -19.06 -3.71
C LEU A 209 -10.40 -18.14 -2.50
N LEU A 210 -10.25 -16.82 -2.66
CA LEU A 210 -10.50 -15.87 -1.57
C LEU A 210 -11.94 -15.97 -1.03
N PHE A 211 -12.94 -16.18 -1.90
CA PHE A 211 -14.35 -16.28 -1.49
C PHE A 211 -14.80 -17.69 -1.14
N SER A 212 -13.89 -18.67 -1.17
CA SER A 212 -14.21 -20.08 -0.85
C SER A 212 -14.70 -20.29 0.58
N ASN A 213 -14.43 -19.36 1.49
CA ASN A 213 -15.02 -19.35 2.84
C ASN A 213 -16.49 -18.88 2.89
N GLY A 214 -17.18 -18.84 1.76
CA GLY A 214 -18.64 -18.71 1.68
C GLY A 214 -19.19 -17.29 1.88
N GLY A 215 -18.47 -16.29 1.37
CA GLY A 215 -18.86 -14.87 1.35
C GLY A 215 -17.71 -13.97 0.85
N GLY A 216 -17.94 -12.66 0.82
CA GLY A 216 -16.92 -11.67 0.46
C GLY A 216 -16.01 -11.26 1.60
N ILE A 217 -15.23 -10.20 1.36
CA ILE A 217 -14.27 -9.63 2.31
C ILE A 217 -14.64 -8.15 2.49
N PRO A 218 -15.64 -7.82 3.34
CA PRO A 218 -15.97 -6.43 3.58
C PRO A 218 -14.88 -5.80 4.44
N LEU A 219 -14.35 -4.68 3.94
CA LEU A 219 -13.31 -3.90 4.60
C LEU A 219 -13.94 -2.73 5.34
N GLU A 220 -13.44 -2.46 6.55
CA GLU A 220 -13.66 -1.19 7.23
C GLU A 220 -12.72 -0.15 6.64
N HIS A 221 -13.23 0.77 5.83
CA HIS A 221 -12.42 1.81 5.20
C HIS A 221 -12.03 2.86 6.26
N CYS A 222 -10.73 3.14 6.38
CA CYS A 222 -10.21 4.11 7.33
C CYS A 222 -9.96 5.46 6.67
N THR A 223 -9.30 5.46 5.50
CA THR A 223 -8.92 6.68 4.77
C THR A 223 -8.35 6.33 3.40
N SER A 224 -8.39 7.30 2.49
CA SER A 224 -7.97 7.14 1.10
C SER A 224 -7.02 8.25 0.67
N THR A 225 -6.01 7.89 -0.12
CA THR A 225 -5.12 8.80 -0.85
C THR A 225 -5.31 8.54 -2.34
N ASP A 226 -5.93 9.48 -3.05
CA ASP A 226 -6.25 9.32 -4.46
C ASP A 226 -5.70 10.50 -5.27
N ASP A 227 -4.81 10.23 -6.21
CA ASP A 227 -4.22 11.24 -7.11
C ASP A 227 -4.87 11.24 -8.51
N GLY A 228 -5.94 10.47 -8.67
CA GLY A 228 -6.68 10.26 -9.91
C GLY A 228 -6.06 9.23 -10.86
N GLN A 229 -4.83 8.77 -10.61
CA GLN A 229 -4.21 7.65 -11.33
C GLN A 229 -4.24 6.38 -10.47
N ALA A 230 -3.92 6.52 -9.19
CA ALA A 230 -3.98 5.46 -8.21
C ALA A 230 -4.70 5.91 -6.95
N CYS A 231 -5.37 4.96 -6.31
CA CYS A 231 -6.05 5.13 -5.04
C CYS A 231 -5.47 4.15 -4.03
N ALA A 232 -4.86 4.68 -2.97
CA ALA A 232 -4.41 3.89 -1.83
C ALA A 232 -5.45 3.99 -0.70
N LEU A 233 -6.01 2.85 -0.31
CA LEU A 233 -7.02 2.73 0.74
C LEU A 233 -6.41 2.02 1.94
N GLU A 234 -6.32 2.70 3.08
CA GLU A 234 -6.06 2.06 4.37
C GLU A 234 -7.37 1.56 4.97
N TYR A 235 -7.35 0.33 5.47
CA TYR A 235 -8.53 -0.37 5.95
C TYR A 235 -8.24 -1.26 7.15
N ASN A 236 -9.30 -1.73 7.81
CA ASN A 236 -9.25 -2.89 8.68
C ASN A 236 -10.02 -4.06 8.03
N VAL A 237 -9.41 -5.25 7.99
CA VAL A 237 -10.11 -6.50 7.69
C VAL A 237 -10.80 -6.96 8.96
N VAL A 238 -12.12 -7.12 8.92
CA VAL A 238 -12.93 -7.52 10.09
C VAL A 238 -13.75 -8.78 9.85
N TRP A 239 -13.93 -9.13 8.58
CA TRP A 239 -14.70 -10.30 8.15
C TRP A 239 -14.10 -10.87 6.89
N TRP A 240 -14.11 -12.19 6.79
CA TRP A 240 -13.71 -12.90 5.59
C TRP A 240 -14.60 -14.12 5.38
N GLY A 241 -15.50 -14.04 4.40
CA GLY A 241 -16.52 -15.05 4.17
C GLY A 241 -17.44 -15.19 5.38
N ARG A 242 -17.37 -16.36 6.03
CA ARG A 242 -18.16 -16.67 7.23
C ARG A 242 -17.43 -16.43 8.54
N THR A 243 -16.16 -16.03 8.48
CA THR A 243 -15.31 -15.86 9.65
C THR A 243 -15.25 -14.38 10.03
N GLU A 244 -15.61 -14.09 11.28
CA GLU A 244 -15.29 -12.82 11.94
C GLU A 244 -13.82 -12.86 12.37
N LEU A 245 -13.08 -11.81 12.04
CA LEU A 245 -11.67 -11.66 12.39
C LEU A 245 -11.51 -10.59 13.47
N PRO A 246 -10.49 -10.68 14.34
CA PRO A 246 -10.06 -9.47 15.04
C PRO A 246 -9.72 -8.40 13.98
N PRO A 247 -10.02 -7.11 14.18
CA PRO A 247 -9.71 -6.10 13.19
C PRO A 247 -8.22 -6.06 12.83
N GLU A 248 -7.88 -6.15 11.54
CA GLU A 248 -6.49 -6.27 11.07
C GLU A 248 -6.15 -5.15 10.08
N ALA A 249 -5.14 -4.35 10.37
CA ALA A 249 -4.79 -3.17 9.57
C ALA A 249 -4.07 -3.56 8.26
N GLY A 250 -4.50 -2.96 7.16
CA GLY A 250 -3.91 -3.15 5.83
C GLY A 250 -3.98 -1.90 4.95
N VAL A 251 -3.28 -1.95 3.83
CA VAL A 251 -3.43 -0.96 2.75
C VAL A 251 -3.49 -1.66 1.39
N GLY A 252 -4.42 -1.22 0.56
CA GLY A 252 -4.55 -1.66 -0.83
C GLY A 252 -4.30 -0.48 -1.77
N VAL A 253 -3.49 -0.68 -2.80
CA VAL A 253 -3.27 0.33 -3.86
C VAL A 253 -3.88 -0.14 -5.17
N TYR A 254 -4.80 0.65 -5.69
CA TYR A 254 -5.58 0.38 -6.89
C TYR A 254 -5.17 1.34 -8.00
N VAL A 255 -4.59 0.82 -9.08
CA VAL A 255 -4.14 1.63 -10.22
C VAL A 255 -5.18 1.57 -11.31
N ARG A 256 -5.65 2.75 -11.75
CA ARG A 256 -6.55 2.90 -12.87
C ARG A 256 -5.74 2.85 -14.16
N GLY A 257 -6.21 2.08 -15.13
CA GLY A 257 -5.73 2.09 -16.49
C GLY A 257 -6.53 3.04 -17.38
N ASP A 258 -6.05 3.25 -18.60
CA ASP A 258 -6.62 4.20 -19.56
C ASP A 258 -8.06 3.85 -19.97
N GLY A 259 -8.47 2.58 -19.81
CA GLY A 259 -9.80 2.09 -20.15
C GLY A 259 -10.90 2.40 -19.13
N GLY A 260 -10.59 3.14 -18.06
CA GLY A 260 -11.53 3.37 -16.95
C GLY A 260 -11.73 2.13 -16.08
N LYS A 261 -10.78 1.19 -16.14
CA LYS A 261 -10.75 -0.06 -15.37
C LYS A 261 -9.47 -0.16 -14.56
N LEU A 262 -9.36 -1.14 -13.66
CA LEU A 262 -8.14 -1.38 -12.90
C LEU A 262 -7.07 -2.05 -13.76
N ALA A 263 -5.89 -1.42 -13.80
CA ALA A 263 -4.67 -2.04 -14.30
C ALA A 263 -4.00 -2.90 -13.21
N ALA A 264 -4.15 -2.53 -11.93
CA ALA A 264 -3.59 -3.28 -10.81
C ALA A 264 -4.39 -3.11 -9.51
N ALA A 265 -4.39 -4.16 -8.69
CA ALA A 265 -4.71 -4.11 -7.26
C ALA A 265 -3.53 -4.72 -6.49
N ARG A 266 -2.87 -3.95 -5.62
CA ARG A 266 -1.68 -4.38 -4.87
C ARG A 266 -1.97 -4.30 -3.39
N ILE A 267 -1.92 -5.45 -2.72
CA ILE A 267 -2.28 -5.56 -1.31
C ILE A 267 -1.01 -5.55 -0.44
N TYR A 268 -1.08 -4.85 0.69
CA TYR A 268 -0.05 -4.75 1.71
C TYR A 268 -0.73 -4.86 3.08
N ASP A 269 -1.02 -6.08 3.49
CA ASP A 269 -1.45 -6.40 4.84
C ASP A 269 -0.66 -7.62 5.34
N ASP A 270 -0.99 -8.07 6.53
CA ASP A 270 -0.46 -9.31 7.07
C ASP A 270 -1.58 -10.15 7.69
N SER A 271 -2.73 -10.10 7.01
CA SER A 271 -3.93 -10.80 7.43
C SER A 271 -3.79 -12.30 7.20
N ASP A 272 -4.24 -13.10 8.17
CA ASP A 272 -4.22 -14.56 8.05
C ASP A 272 -5.54 -15.04 7.43
N PRO A 273 -5.54 -15.46 6.14
CA PRO A 273 -6.77 -15.80 5.45
C PRO A 273 -7.36 -17.09 6.05
N PRO A 274 -8.65 -17.12 6.47
CA PRO A 274 -9.28 -18.30 7.07
C PRO A 274 -9.70 -19.32 5.99
N LEU A 275 -8.79 -19.64 5.08
CA LEU A 275 -9.00 -20.54 3.96
C LEU A 275 -8.53 -21.94 4.36
N GLY A 276 -9.42 -22.92 4.19
CA GLY A 276 -9.14 -24.31 4.51
C GLY A 276 -8.13 -24.93 3.55
N GLY A 277 -6.84 -24.80 3.87
CA GLY A 277 -5.75 -25.52 3.21
C GLY A 277 -5.00 -24.71 2.15
N HIS A 278 -3.77 -24.29 2.48
CA HIS A 278 -2.52 -24.52 1.74
C HIS A 278 -1.46 -23.56 2.32
N GLY A 279 -0.81 -23.99 3.40
CA GLY A 279 0.58 -23.59 3.66
C GLY A 279 1.53 -24.33 2.73
#